data_AF-X0A9X0-F1
#
_entry.id   AF-X0A9X0-F1
#
_cell.length_a   1.000
_cell.length_b   1.000
_cell.length_c   1.000
_cell.angle_alpha   90.00
_cell.angle_beta   90.00
_cell.angle_gamma   90.00
#
_symmetry.space_group_name_H-M   'P 1'
#
loop_
_entity.id
_entity.type
_entity.pdbx_description
1 polymer ?
#
loop_
_entity_poly.entity_id
_entity_poly.type
_entity_poly.pdbx_seq_one_letter_code
_entity_poly.pdbx_strand_id
1 'polypeptide(L)'
;MAPSAITPETQEEPVALSNVIKLIKNDDAETIDLALRQFRCLIADLCEQFKGGHPGGAMGMAAIGLALWKYVMQYSPNDPDYFNRDRFVLSNGHTCLFQYTFLHLTGYKAMTFEHLKSYHSSNYDSLAPGHPEIEHEGIEVTTGPLGQGIANAVGLAMATKNLAATYNKPKYELVNNMTYCMIGDACLQEGVALEAIQLAGHWKLNNLVVMYDNNQITCDGSVDLCNTEDVNAKMRACGWEVIEVEDGCFDVEGIVKALLKAKASIDKPTFINIHTIIGVGSKVAGDAKAHGAAFSPDGVKAVKERFGMDPEKHYVVSDEVYSFFRDRKTRGDRLVEDWKSLVDAYSKEYPDLHEEFMKRVEGRFTDDWRSIIPAKESFPTAPTPSRKSAGIICNPLAAKLKNFMVGTADLSPSVNMIWKDKVDFQHPDLKTTCGINGNYSGRYIHWGIREHAMASISNGLAAYGCRRYSHRRRCRNGLRRQDPPGPQGEVQHQGTRGLVPLPASLQLPTPRVQTPSSSIPLQRPSSCD
;
A
#
# COMPACT_ATOMS: atom_id res chain seq x y z
N MET A 1 47.35 -39.57 -2.50
CA MET A 1 46.37 -39.05 -1.53
C MET A 1 46.20 -37.56 -1.80
N ALA A 2 44.94 -37.13 -2.01
CA ALA A 2 44.38 -35.77 -2.22
C ALA A 2 44.98 -34.89 -3.36
N PRO A 3 44.22 -33.96 -4.00
CA PRO A 3 42.89 -33.42 -3.66
C PRO A 3 41.83 -33.33 -4.81
N SER A 4 40.64 -32.89 -4.40
CA SER A 4 39.39 -32.56 -5.11
C SER A 4 39.51 -31.66 -6.35
N ALA A 5 38.54 -31.80 -7.28
CA ALA A 5 38.05 -30.72 -8.13
C ALA A 5 36.55 -30.91 -8.42
N ILE A 6 35.70 -30.31 -7.58
CA ILE A 6 34.29 -30.02 -7.90
C ILE A 6 34.31 -28.86 -8.91
N THR A 7 33.77 -29.09 -10.10
CA THR A 7 33.46 -28.06 -11.10
C THR A 7 32.32 -27.17 -10.61
N PRO A 8 32.30 -25.87 -10.94
CA PRO A 8 31.20 -24.99 -10.58
C PRO A 8 29.93 -25.43 -11.31
N GLU A 9 28.87 -25.69 -10.54
CA GLU A 9 27.52 -25.84 -11.07
C GLU A 9 27.15 -24.59 -11.86
N THR A 10 26.81 -24.79 -13.12
CA THR A 10 26.03 -23.85 -13.92
C THR A 10 24.75 -23.53 -13.13
N GLN A 11 24.55 -22.26 -12.80
CA GLN A 11 23.28 -21.78 -12.27
C GLN A 11 22.17 -22.14 -13.26
N GLU A 12 21.37 -23.15 -12.93
CA GLU A 12 20.10 -23.39 -13.62
C GLU A 12 19.23 -22.14 -13.42
N GLU A 13 18.84 -21.49 -14.51
CA GLU A 13 17.85 -20.42 -14.45
C GLU A 13 16.59 -20.96 -13.75
N PRO A 14 16.02 -20.25 -12.77
CA PRO A 14 14.78 -20.67 -12.14
C PRO A 14 13.71 -20.85 -13.24
N VAL A 15 13.02 -21.99 -13.24
CA VAL A 15 11.98 -22.34 -14.23
C VAL A 15 10.94 -21.21 -14.41
N ALA A 16 10.69 -20.40 -13.37
CA ALA A 16 9.84 -19.21 -13.43
C ALA A 16 10.40 -18.07 -14.31
N LEU A 17 11.71 -17.81 -14.28
CA LEU A 17 12.36 -16.75 -15.06
C LEU A 17 12.28 -17.07 -16.56
N SER A 18 12.71 -18.27 -16.94
CA SER A 18 12.71 -18.71 -18.34
C SER A 18 11.31 -18.71 -18.97
N ASN A 19 10.27 -19.04 -18.20
CA ASN A 19 8.88 -19.02 -18.67
C ASN A 19 8.34 -17.61 -18.88
N VAL A 20 8.64 -16.65 -17.99
CA VAL A 20 8.21 -15.26 -18.16
C VAL A 20 8.95 -14.59 -19.31
N ILE A 21 10.26 -14.83 -19.46
CA ILE A 21 11.02 -14.32 -20.61
C ILE A 21 10.50 -14.91 -21.93
N LYS A 22 10.12 -16.18 -21.97
CA LYS A 22 9.44 -16.76 -23.14
C LYS A 22 8.12 -16.07 -23.45
N LEU A 23 7.34 -15.70 -22.43
CA LEU A 23 6.09 -14.95 -22.64
C LEU A 23 6.35 -13.57 -23.26
N ILE A 24 7.35 -12.84 -22.77
CA ILE A 24 7.75 -11.56 -23.37
C ILE A 24 8.18 -11.75 -24.82
N LYS A 25 8.91 -12.82 -25.13
CA LYS A 25 9.33 -13.13 -26.51
C LYS A 25 8.19 -13.59 -27.42
N ASN A 26 7.11 -14.12 -26.84
CA ASN A 26 5.91 -14.52 -27.56
C ASN A 26 5.00 -13.33 -27.85
N ASP A 27 4.97 -12.34 -26.95
CA ASP A 27 4.39 -11.04 -27.25
C ASP A 27 5.36 -10.32 -28.22
N ASP A 28 4.88 -9.79 -29.33
CA ASP A 28 5.77 -9.07 -30.24
C ASP A 28 6.10 -7.67 -29.72
N ALA A 29 7.25 -7.14 -30.14
CA ALA A 29 7.72 -5.84 -29.73
C ALA A 29 6.80 -4.69 -30.19
N GLU A 30 6.03 -4.89 -31.27
CA GLU A 30 5.11 -3.89 -31.80
C GLU A 30 3.88 -3.74 -30.90
N THR A 31 3.33 -4.84 -30.37
CA THR A 31 2.22 -4.82 -29.40
C THR A 31 2.65 -4.15 -28.09
N ILE A 32 3.86 -4.45 -27.59
CA ILE A 32 4.39 -3.80 -26.36
C ILE A 32 4.52 -2.29 -26.57
N ASP A 33 5.12 -1.87 -27.68
CA ASP A 33 5.25 -0.45 -28.04
C ASP A 33 3.88 0.22 -28.22
N LEU A 34 2.93 -0.43 -28.90
CA LEU A 34 1.56 0.06 -29.05
C LEU A 34 0.86 0.26 -27.71
N ALA A 35 1.00 -0.69 -26.78
CA ALA A 35 0.45 -0.59 -25.44
C ALA A 35 1.05 0.59 -24.66
N LEU A 36 2.38 0.80 -24.73
CA LEU A 36 3.04 1.96 -24.11
C LEU A 36 2.52 3.29 -24.66
N ARG A 37 2.42 3.40 -25.98
CA ARG A 37 1.97 4.63 -26.67
C ARG A 37 0.51 4.95 -26.38
N GLN A 38 -0.39 3.96 -26.46
CA GLN A 38 -1.80 4.14 -26.13
C GLN A 38 -2.02 4.45 -24.66
N PHE A 39 -1.29 3.79 -23.76
CA PHE A 39 -1.34 4.10 -22.33
C PHE A 39 -0.98 5.57 -22.09
N ARG A 40 0.15 6.05 -22.61
CA ARG A 40 0.59 7.45 -22.42
C ARG A 40 -0.39 8.47 -22.98
N CYS A 41 -0.91 8.22 -24.19
CA CYS A 41 -1.91 9.11 -24.79
C CYS A 41 -3.23 9.10 -24.01
N LEU A 42 -3.66 7.95 -23.49
CA LEU A 42 -4.83 7.85 -22.63
C LEU A 42 -4.65 8.66 -21.34
N ILE A 43 -3.49 8.57 -20.68
CA ILE A 43 -3.19 9.39 -19.48
C ILE A 43 -3.30 10.89 -19.81
N ALA A 44 -2.72 11.33 -20.93
CA ALA A 44 -2.78 12.72 -21.37
C ALA A 44 -4.23 13.18 -21.61
N ASP A 45 -5.06 12.36 -22.28
CA ASP A 45 -6.48 12.64 -22.49
C ASP A 45 -7.26 12.71 -21.16
N LEU A 46 -7.04 11.76 -20.24
CA LEU A 46 -7.75 11.66 -18.97
C LEU A 46 -7.45 12.84 -18.03
N CYS A 47 -6.24 13.39 -18.07
CA CYS A 47 -5.90 14.61 -17.34
C CYS A 47 -6.51 15.87 -17.97
N GLU A 48 -6.46 15.97 -19.31
CA GLU A 48 -6.93 17.17 -20.02
C GLU A 48 -8.44 17.36 -19.95
N GLN A 49 -9.22 16.27 -19.94
CA GLN A 49 -10.69 16.33 -20.01
C GLN A 49 -11.33 17.19 -18.91
N PHE A 50 -10.74 17.24 -17.71
CA PHE A 50 -11.15 18.11 -16.59
C PHE A 50 -10.05 19.09 -16.17
N LYS A 51 -9.01 19.26 -17.01
CA LYS A 51 -7.88 20.18 -16.82
C LYS A 51 -7.19 20.00 -15.46
N GLY A 52 -6.98 18.76 -15.05
CA GLY A 52 -6.43 18.43 -13.74
C GLY A 52 -5.77 17.06 -13.68
N GLY A 53 -4.91 16.88 -12.68
CA GLY A 53 -4.21 15.62 -12.43
C GLY A 53 -2.72 15.67 -12.75
N HIS A 54 -2.09 14.49 -12.70
CA HIS A 54 -0.63 14.36 -12.72
C HIS A 54 -0.18 13.43 -13.86
N PRO A 55 -0.11 13.93 -15.11
CA PRO A 55 0.19 13.07 -16.26
C PRO A 55 1.66 12.63 -16.29
N GLY A 56 2.59 13.48 -15.80
CA GLY A 56 4.02 13.30 -16.00
C GLY A 56 4.57 11.97 -15.51
N GLY A 57 4.43 11.70 -14.20
CA GLY A 57 4.94 10.45 -13.62
C GLY A 57 4.19 9.23 -14.14
N ALA A 58 2.85 9.31 -14.26
CA ALA A 58 2.04 8.20 -14.76
C ALA A 58 2.45 7.77 -16.19
N MET A 59 2.81 8.73 -17.07
CA MET A 59 3.33 8.44 -18.41
C MET A 59 4.76 7.88 -18.40
N GLY A 60 5.63 8.39 -17.53
CA GLY A 60 7.01 7.92 -17.38
C GLY A 60 7.10 6.47 -16.94
N MET A 61 6.23 6.07 -15.99
CA MET A 61 6.20 4.74 -15.40
C MET A 61 5.51 3.66 -16.24
N ALA A 62 5.01 3.96 -17.46
CA ALA A 62 4.20 3.02 -18.24
C ALA A 62 4.86 1.63 -18.44
N ALA A 63 6.16 1.58 -18.73
CA ALA A 63 6.89 0.31 -18.89
C ALA A 63 7.01 -0.48 -17.57
N ILE A 64 7.14 0.22 -16.44
CA ILE A 64 7.14 -0.40 -15.10
C ILE A 64 5.82 -1.10 -14.84
N GLY A 65 4.71 -0.46 -15.20
CA GLY A 65 3.38 -1.03 -15.05
C GLY A 65 3.11 -2.21 -15.99
N LEU A 66 3.55 -2.14 -17.24
CA LEU A 66 3.51 -3.28 -18.16
C LEU A 66 4.31 -4.46 -17.57
N ALA A 67 5.56 -4.23 -17.18
CA ALA A 67 6.43 -5.25 -16.58
C ALA A 67 5.76 -5.92 -15.36
N LEU A 68 5.17 -5.11 -14.47
CA LEU A 68 4.55 -5.60 -13.25
C LEU A 68 3.23 -6.33 -13.50
N TRP A 69 2.22 -5.68 -14.07
CA TRP A 69 0.87 -6.24 -14.21
C TRP A 69 0.78 -7.32 -15.28
N LYS A 70 1.42 -7.15 -16.44
CA LYS A 70 1.33 -8.16 -17.50
C LYS A 70 2.14 -9.40 -17.16
N TYR A 71 3.35 -9.25 -16.60
CA TYR A 71 4.32 -10.34 -16.55
C TYR A 71 4.59 -10.91 -15.15
N VAL A 72 4.74 -10.07 -14.12
CA VAL A 72 5.33 -10.54 -12.85
C VAL A 72 4.31 -10.75 -11.73
N MET A 73 3.41 -9.79 -11.51
CA MET A 73 2.54 -9.76 -10.34
C MET A 73 1.49 -10.89 -10.39
N GLN A 74 1.26 -11.53 -9.24
CA GLN A 74 0.25 -12.57 -9.05
C GLN A 74 -1.03 -11.97 -8.46
N TYR A 75 -2.06 -11.81 -9.29
CA TYR A 75 -3.34 -11.21 -8.89
C TYR A 75 -4.48 -11.82 -9.70
N SER A 76 -5.73 -11.59 -9.25
CA SER A 76 -6.93 -12.08 -9.92
C SER A 76 -7.92 -10.92 -10.08
N PRO A 77 -8.17 -10.46 -11.32
CA PRO A 77 -9.19 -9.43 -11.57
C PRO A 77 -10.62 -9.87 -11.20
N ASN A 78 -10.90 -11.18 -11.28
CA ASN A 78 -12.23 -11.73 -10.98
C ASN A 78 -12.42 -12.02 -9.47
N ASP A 79 -11.32 -12.23 -8.73
CA ASP A 79 -11.31 -12.32 -7.26
C ASP A 79 -10.24 -11.40 -6.65
N PRO A 80 -10.44 -10.06 -6.71
CA PRO A 80 -9.48 -9.05 -6.24
C PRO A 80 -9.03 -9.22 -4.80
N ASP A 81 -9.87 -9.86 -3.98
CA ASP A 81 -9.69 -9.99 -2.54
C ASP A 81 -9.09 -11.34 -2.14
N TYR A 82 -8.75 -12.22 -3.10
CA TYR A 82 -8.17 -13.52 -2.75
C TYR A 82 -6.92 -13.35 -1.89
N PHE A 83 -6.78 -14.23 -0.90
CA PHE A 83 -5.97 -13.91 0.27
C PHE A 83 -4.47 -13.86 -0.02
N ASN A 84 -3.95 -14.78 -0.84
CA ASN A 84 -2.52 -14.89 -1.15
C ASN A 84 -2.10 -14.14 -2.44
N ARG A 85 -2.80 -13.06 -2.80
CA ARG A 85 -2.39 -12.20 -3.93
C ARG A 85 -1.15 -11.38 -3.63
N ASP A 86 -0.33 -11.11 -4.64
CA ASP A 86 0.70 -10.08 -4.54
C ASP A 86 0.05 -8.72 -4.24
N ARG A 87 0.63 -7.96 -3.33
CA ARG A 87 0.12 -6.65 -2.90
C ARG A 87 0.81 -5.55 -3.68
N PHE A 88 0.07 -4.54 -4.13
CA PHE A 88 0.63 -3.35 -4.77
C PHE A 88 0.24 -2.07 -4.03
N VAL A 89 1.22 -1.21 -3.78
CA VAL A 89 1.04 0.11 -3.15
C VAL A 89 1.64 1.20 -4.02
N LEU A 90 0.83 2.19 -4.40
CA LEU A 90 1.28 3.40 -5.10
C LEU A 90 1.61 4.50 -4.09
N SER A 91 2.82 4.57 -3.56
CA SER A 91 3.17 5.56 -2.53
C SER A 91 3.20 6.99 -3.07
N ASN A 92 3.62 7.17 -4.32
CA ASN A 92 3.47 8.42 -5.09
C ASN A 92 2.04 8.56 -5.64
N GLY A 93 1.06 8.54 -4.73
CA GLY A 93 -0.37 8.39 -5.03
C GLY A 93 -0.96 9.44 -5.97
N HIS A 94 -0.33 10.59 -6.15
CA HIS A 94 -0.75 11.60 -7.12
C HIS A 94 -0.77 11.05 -8.56
N THR A 95 0.06 10.04 -8.85
CA THR A 95 0.12 9.34 -10.14
C THR A 95 -0.98 8.27 -10.30
N CYS A 96 -2.08 8.35 -9.56
CA CYS A 96 -3.13 7.32 -9.45
C CYS A 96 -3.68 6.76 -10.78
N LEU A 97 -3.71 7.56 -11.84
CA LEU A 97 -4.07 7.08 -13.18
C LEU A 97 -3.16 5.95 -13.70
N PHE A 98 -1.92 5.86 -13.21
CA PHE A 98 -1.04 4.72 -13.44
C PHE A 98 -1.74 3.43 -12.98
N GLN A 99 -2.10 3.35 -11.70
CA GLN A 99 -2.73 2.18 -11.11
C GLN A 99 -4.13 1.94 -11.70
N TYR A 100 -4.97 2.97 -11.80
CA TYR A 100 -6.34 2.82 -12.30
C TYR A 100 -6.39 2.30 -13.73
N THR A 101 -5.51 2.78 -14.61
CA THR A 101 -5.44 2.31 -15.99
C THR A 101 -5.03 0.84 -16.05
N PHE A 102 -4.10 0.37 -15.23
CA PHE A 102 -3.77 -1.07 -15.19
C PHE A 102 -4.88 -1.93 -14.58
N LEU A 103 -5.60 -1.44 -13.57
CA LEU A 103 -6.80 -2.13 -13.07
C LEU A 103 -7.84 -2.28 -14.18
N HIS A 104 -8.06 -1.23 -14.97
CA HIS A 104 -8.96 -1.25 -16.12
C HIS A 104 -8.51 -2.25 -17.20
N LEU A 105 -7.28 -2.11 -17.69
CA LEU A 105 -6.74 -2.92 -18.79
C LEU A 105 -6.66 -4.41 -18.44
N THR A 106 -6.39 -4.74 -17.18
CA THR A 106 -6.35 -6.13 -16.72
C THR A 106 -7.73 -6.69 -16.37
N GLY A 107 -8.76 -5.84 -16.42
CA GLY A 107 -10.15 -6.23 -16.41
C GLY A 107 -10.77 -6.40 -15.03
N TYR A 108 -10.29 -5.66 -14.03
CA TYR A 108 -10.97 -5.52 -12.75
C TYR A 108 -12.40 -5.01 -12.98
N LYS A 109 -13.36 -5.64 -12.30
CA LYS A 109 -14.78 -5.43 -12.60
C LYS A 109 -15.24 -4.02 -12.19
N ALA A 110 -14.71 -3.49 -11.09
CA ALA A 110 -15.08 -2.18 -10.59
C ALA A 110 -14.51 -1.04 -11.44
N MET A 111 -13.30 -1.19 -11.98
CA MET A 111 -12.63 -0.14 -12.75
C MET A 111 -13.01 -0.20 -14.25
N THR A 112 -14.26 0.16 -14.54
CA THR A 112 -14.75 0.29 -15.92
C THR A 112 -14.12 1.48 -16.62
N PHE A 113 -14.22 1.53 -17.96
CA PHE A 113 -13.70 2.67 -18.72
C PHE A 113 -14.43 3.98 -18.37
N GLU A 114 -15.72 3.90 -18.04
CA GLU A 114 -16.51 5.05 -17.58
C GLU A 114 -16.02 5.56 -16.21
N HIS A 115 -15.68 4.67 -15.28
CA HIS A 115 -15.06 5.07 -14.02
C HIS A 115 -13.68 5.69 -14.25
N LEU A 116 -12.86 5.12 -15.12
CA LEU A 116 -11.56 5.71 -15.46
C LEU A 116 -11.71 7.11 -16.08
N LYS A 117 -12.64 7.30 -17.02
CA LYS A 117 -12.97 8.61 -17.61
C LYS A 117 -13.56 9.60 -16.62
N SER A 118 -14.13 9.14 -15.50
CA SER A 118 -14.63 10.03 -14.47
C SER A 118 -13.53 10.61 -13.55
N TYR A 119 -12.26 10.27 -13.77
CA TYR A 119 -11.12 10.84 -13.04
C TYR A 119 -11.15 12.37 -13.04
N HIS A 120 -10.99 13.00 -11.87
CA HIS A 120 -11.12 14.46 -11.66
C HIS A 120 -12.47 15.11 -12.00
N SER A 121 -13.50 14.32 -12.33
CA SER A 121 -14.86 14.84 -12.47
C SER A 121 -15.46 15.28 -11.12
N SER A 122 -16.60 15.97 -11.16
CA SER A 122 -17.41 16.29 -9.97
C SER A 122 -18.29 15.12 -9.47
N ASN A 123 -18.15 13.93 -10.06
CA ASN A 123 -18.93 12.75 -9.67
C ASN A 123 -18.36 12.11 -8.40
N TYR A 124 -19.06 12.25 -7.28
CA TYR A 124 -18.68 11.65 -5.99
C TYR A 124 -18.82 10.12 -5.95
N ASP A 125 -19.51 9.50 -6.92
CA ASP A 125 -19.59 8.05 -7.09
C ASP A 125 -18.47 7.49 -7.99
N SER A 126 -17.54 8.36 -8.44
CA SER A 126 -16.35 7.92 -9.15
C SER A 126 -15.51 6.97 -8.30
N LEU A 127 -14.98 5.91 -8.93
CA LEU A 127 -13.99 5.01 -8.32
C LEU A 127 -12.56 5.37 -8.75
N ALA A 128 -12.39 6.50 -9.44
CA ALA A 128 -11.10 7.06 -9.83
C ALA A 128 -10.88 8.45 -9.19
N PRO A 129 -10.84 8.55 -7.84
CA PRO A 129 -10.53 9.80 -7.16
C PRO A 129 -9.10 10.26 -7.45
N GLY A 130 -8.81 11.54 -7.19
CA GLY A 130 -7.49 12.17 -7.46
C GLY A 130 -6.29 11.51 -6.78
N HIS A 131 -6.52 10.67 -5.77
CA HIS A 131 -5.54 9.82 -5.09
C HIS A 131 -6.19 8.48 -4.73
N PRO A 132 -5.46 7.35 -4.66
CA PRO A 132 -6.03 6.03 -4.38
C PRO A 132 -6.68 5.98 -3.01
N GLU A 133 -7.87 5.38 -2.93
CA GLU A 133 -8.63 5.16 -1.70
C GLU A 133 -8.81 3.65 -1.45
N ILE A 134 -8.52 3.19 -0.23
CA ILE A 134 -8.57 1.77 0.18
C ILE A 134 -9.97 1.14 0.02
N GLU A 135 -10.99 1.98 -0.04
CA GLU A 135 -12.37 1.62 -0.29
C GLU A 135 -12.61 1.09 -1.70
N HIS A 136 -11.64 1.17 -2.63
CA HIS A 136 -11.80 0.73 -4.01
C HIS A 136 -11.11 -0.61 -4.28
N GLU A 137 -11.74 -1.43 -5.12
CA GLU A 137 -11.21 -2.72 -5.56
C GLU A 137 -9.83 -2.55 -6.21
N GLY A 138 -8.86 -3.40 -5.83
CA GLY A 138 -7.49 -3.32 -6.35
C GLY A 138 -6.61 -2.24 -5.73
N ILE A 139 -7.10 -1.48 -4.74
CA ILE A 139 -6.33 -0.47 -4.00
C ILE A 139 -5.99 -0.99 -2.61
N GLU A 140 -4.72 -1.30 -2.34
CA GLU A 140 -4.32 -1.85 -1.03
C GLU A 140 -4.42 -0.82 0.11
N VAL A 141 -4.05 0.43 -0.12
CA VAL A 141 -4.11 1.45 0.94
C VAL A 141 -4.41 2.81 0.34
N THR A 142 -5.01 3.68 1.15
CA THR A 142 -5.16 5.09 0.79
C THR A 142 -3.80 5.75 0.80
N THR A 143 -3.43 6.39 -0.31
CA THR A 143 -2.14 7.08 -0.47
C THR A 143 -2.35 8.50 -0.99
N GLY A 144 -1.29 9.27 -1.11
CA GLY A 144 -1.34 10.70 -1.43
C GLY A 144 -0.42 11.50 -0.51
N PRO A 145 -0.58 11.40 0.82
CA PRO A 145 0.45 11.86 1.75
C PRO A 145 1.71 11.03 1.54
N LEU A 146 2.78 11.68 1.10
CA LEU A 146 4.00 11.01 0.61
C LEU A 146 4.73 10.29 1.76
N GLY A 147 5.51 9.25 1.41
CA GLY A 147 6.21 8.39 2.37
C GLY A 147 5.34 7.37 3.12
N GLN A 148 4.05 7.65 3.33
CA GLN A 148 3.12 6.75 4.02
C GLN A 148 2.98 5.38 3.34
N GLY A 149 2.87 5.37 2.00
CA GLY A 149 2.69 4.15 1.22
C GLY A 149 3.84 3.16 1.37
N ILE A 150 5.09 3.65 1.48
CA ILE A 150 6.27 2.82 1.77
C ILE A 150 6.10 2.12 3.11
N ALA A 151 5.76 2.87 4.15
CA ALA A 151 5.54 2.31 5.48
C ALA A 151 4.36 1.33 5.51
N ASN A 152 3.27 1.61 4.78
CA ASN A 152 2.18 0.65 4.64
C ASN A 152 2.63 -0.64 3.95
N ALA A 153 3.44 -0.56 2.90
CA ALA A 153 3.99 -1.71 2.20
C ALA A 153 4.88 -2.57 3.11
N VAL A 154 5.67 -1.96 3.99
CA VAL A 154 6.41 -2.69 5.03
C VAL A 154 5.46 -3.48 5.94
N GLY A 155 4.32 -2.90 6.32
CA GLY A 155 3.28 -3.59 7.11
C GLY A 155 2.66 -4.78 6.39
N LEU A 156 2.36 -4.64 5.10
CA LEU A 156 1.85 -5.74 4.27
C LEU A 156 2.89 -6.88 4.13
N ALA A 157 4.17 -6.53 3.96
CA ALA A 157 5.26 -7.50 3.90
C ALA A 157 5.46 -8.22 5.24
N MET A 158 5.39 -7.51 6.37
CA MET A 158 5.45 -8.09 7.71
C MET A 158 4.30 -9.07 7.97
N ALA A 159 3.07 -8.71 7.57
CA ALA A 159 1.91 -9.60 7.72
C ALA A 159 2.11 -10.92 6.98
N THR A 160 2.63 -10.86 5.75
CA THR A 160 2.99 -12.05 4.97
C THR A 160 3.98 -12.93 5.73
N LYS A 161 5.09 -12.35 6.23
CA LYS A 161 6.11 -13.09 6.99
C LYS A 161 5.57 -13.73 8.27
N ASN A 162 4.73 -13.00 9.00
CA ASN A 162 4.13 -13.51 10.24
C ASN A 162 3.17 -14.67 9.97
N LEU A 163 2.28 -14.51 8.99
CA LEU A 163 1.31 -15.54 8.62
C LEU A 163 2.00 -16.77 8.04
N ALA A 164 2.98 -16.59 7.15
CA ALA A 164 3.76 -17.68 6.59
C ALA A 164 4.47 -18.49 7.69
N ALA A 165 5.15 -17.82 8.63
CA ALA A 165 5.84 -18.48 9.74
C ALA A 165 4.88 -19.21 10.70
N THR A 166 3.61 -18.80 10.75
CA THR A 166 2.61 -19.40 11.63
C THR A 166 1.89 -20.58 10.95
N TYR A 167 1.53 -20.44 9.68
CA TYR A 167 0.58 -21.33 9.00
C TYR A 167 1.17 -22.17 7.88
N ASN A 168 2.30 -21.80 7.30
CA ASN A 168 2.92 -22.66 6.30
C ASN A 168 3.45 -23.94 6.97
N LYS A 169 3.36 -25.06 6.25
CA LYS A 169 3.88 -26.37 6.63
C LYS A 169 4.63 -26.98 5.44
N PRO A 170 5.48 -28.00 5.64
CA PRO A 170 6.06 -28.73 4.52
C PRO A 170 4.95 -29.13 3.53
N LYS A 171 5.12 -28.84 2.24
CA LYS A 171 4.13 -29.02 1.15
C LYS A 171 2.96 -28.01 1.10
N TYR A 172 2.80 -27.16 2.11
CA TYR A 172 1.68 -26.22 2.21
C TYR A 172 2.15 -24.78 2.42
N GLU A 173 2.43 -24.09 1.31
CA GLU A 173 2.71 -22.66 1.30
C GLU A 173 1.43 -21.85 1.13
N LEU A 174 0.67 -21.68 2.22
CA LEU A 174 -0.60 -20.97 2.20
C LEU A 174 -0.43 -19.47 1.99
N VAL A 175 0.67 -18.91 2.50
CA VAL A 175 1.01 -17.50 2.41
C VAL A 175 2.45 -17.35 1.95
N ASN A 176 2.64 -16.81 0.74
CA ASN A 176 3.95 -16.60 0.13
C ASN A 176 3.99 -15.42 -0.86
N ASN A 177 2.98 -14.55 -0.84
CA ASN A 177 2.87 -13.42 -1.76
C ASN A 177 3.97 -12.35 -1.57
N MET A 178 4.22 -11.62 -2.64
CA MET A 178 5.09 -10.44 -2.64
C MET A 178 4.30 -9.17 -2.29
N THR A 179 5.02 -8.13 -1.90
CA THR A 179 4.53 -6.74 -1.81
C THR A 179 5.40 -5.86 -2.70
N TYR A 180 4.78 -5.19 -3.65
CA TYR A 180 5.41 -4.22 -4.55
C TYR A 180 4.96 -2.82 -4.17
N CYS A 181 5.90 -1.89 -4.06
CA CYS A 181 5.62 -0.49 -3.74
C CYS A 181 6.26 0.41 -4.80
N MET A 182 5.44 1.21 -5.49
CA MET A 182 5.92 2.24 -6.39
C MET A 182 6.10 3.55 -5.63
N ILE A 183 7.22 4.22 -5.83
CA ILE A 183 7.58 5.47 -5.15
C ILE A 183 8.15 6.48 -6.16
N GLY A 184 8.21 7.75 -5.77
CA GLY A 184 8.98 8.78 -6.48
C GLY A 184 9.86 9.55 -5.49
N ASP A 185 10.57 10.57 -5.98
CA ASP A 185 11.60 11.31 -5.21
C ASP A 185 11.09 11.83 -3.88
N ALA A 186 9.91 12.45 -3.88
CA ALA A 186 9.34 13.09 -2.70
C ALA A 186 8.96 12.08 -1.59
N CYS A 187 8.70 10.81 -1.93
CA CYS A 187 8.50 9.78 -0.90
C CYS A 187 9.78 9.52 -0.10
N LEU A 188 10.96 9.69 -0.70
CA LEU A 188 12.26 9.43 -0.06
C LEU A 188 12.78 10.60 0.78
N GLN A 189 12.17 11.79 0.64
CA GLN A 189 12.46 12.97 1.47
C GLN A 189 11.66 12.97 2.78
N GLU A 190 10.57 12.20 2.84
CA GLU A 190 9.71 12.08 4.02
C GLU A 190 10.35 11.17 5.09
N GLY A 191 10.50 11.67 6.32
CA GLY A 191 11.19 10.95 7.40
C GLY A 191 10.59 9.58 7.72
N VAL A 192 9.26 9.45 7.62
CA VAL A 192 8.54 8.17 7.82
C VAL A 192 9.00 7.08 6.83
N ALA A 193 9.43 7.45 5.62
CA ALA A 193 9.93 6.49 4.66
C ALA A 193 11.29 5.93 5.09
N LEU A 194 12.20 6.78 5.56
CA LEU A 194 13.51 6.34 6.06
C LEU A 194 13.36 5.42 7.28
N GLU A 195 12.49 5.79 8.23
CA GLU A 195 12.15 4.94 9.37
C GLU A 195 11.71 3.53 8.94
N ALA A 196 10.80 3.45 7.97
CA ALA A 196 10.26 2.19 7.46
C ALA A 196 11.29 1.38 6.64
N ILE A 197 12.10 2.05 5.81
CA ILE A 197 13.17 1.43 5.01
C ILE A 197 14.22 0.77 5.90
N GLN A 198 14.64 1.47 6.96
CA GLN A 198 15.57 0.91 7.96
C GLN A 198 14.98 -0.34 8.64
N LEU A 199 13.71 -0.29 9.05
CA LEU A 199 13.04 -1.43 9.69
C LEU A 199 12.89 -2.63 8.75
N ALA A 200 12.50 -2.41 7.50
CA ALA A 200 12.34 -3.48 6.52
C ALA A 200 13.67 -4.20 6.20
N GLY A 201 14.77 -3.46 6.11
CA GLY A 201 16.10 -4.02 5.95
C GLY A 201 16.59 -4.75 7.20
N HIS A 202 16.40 -4.18 8.39
CA HIS A 202 16.68 -4.83 9.67
C HIS A 202 15.95 -6.17 9.84
N TRP A 203 14.68 -6.21 9.45
CA TRP A 203 13.88 -7.43 9.47
C TRP A 203 14.09 -8.32 8.26
N LYS A 204 14.90 -7.93 7.27
CA LYS A 204 15.20 -8.74 6.08
C LYS A 204 13.93 -9.21 5.35
N LEU A 205 12.99 -8.28 5.13
CA LEU A 205 11.71 -8.56 4.46
C LEU A 205 11.89 -8.82 2.96
N ASN A 206 12.44 -9.98 2.59
CA ASN A 206 12.75 -10.35 1.21
C ASN A 206 11.55 -10.44 0.25
N ASN A 207 10.34 -10.38 0.79
CA ASN A 207 9.08 -10.35 0.05
C ASN A 207 8.60 -8.92 -0.26
N LEU A 208 9.44 -7.90 0.00
CA LEU A 208 9.17 -6.49 -0.32
C LEU A 208 10.09 -6.02 -1.46
N VAL A 209 9.46 -5.44 -2.49
CA VAL A 209 10.13 -4.79 -3.61
C VAL A 209 9.67 -3.35 -3.70
N VAL A 210 10.60 -2.40 -3.60
CA VAL A 210 10.35 -0.98 -3.83
C VAL A 210 10.88 -0.62 -5.21
N MET A 211 10.00 -0.11 -6.07
CA MET A 211 10.32 0.40 -7.40
C MET A 211 10.31 1.92 -7.33
N TYR A 212 11.46 2.54 -7.60
CA TYR A 212 11.63 3.98 -7.53
C TYR A 212 11.59 4.58 -8.94
N ASP A 213 10.58 5.42 -9.17
CA ASP A 213 10.51 6.32 -10.33
C ASP A 213 11.55 7.42 -10.15
N ASN A 214 12.77 7.16 -10.63
CA ASN A 214 13.87 8.09 -10.57
C ASN A 214 13.83 8.99 -11.81
N ASN A 215 13.00 10.02 -11.75
CA ASN A 215 12.85 11.00 -12.83
C ASN A 215 13.54 12.34 -12.54
N GLN A 216 14.13 12.49 -11.34
CA GLN A 216 14.88 13.66 -10.89
C GLN A 216 14.08 14.98 -10.85
N ILE A 217 12.74 14.93 -10.82
CA ILE A 217 11.86 16.10 -10.82
C ILE A 217 10.82 16.04 -9.68
N THR A 218 10.63 17.18 -9.02
CA THR A 218 9.59 17.44 -8.02
C THR A 218 8.69 18.60 -8.47
N CYS A 219 7.72 19.01 -7.66
CA CYS A 219 6.84 20.13 -7.96
C CYS A 219 7.59 21.45 -8.24
N ASP A 220 8.65 21.72 -7.48
CA ASP A 220 9.35 23.01 -7.50
C ASP A 220 10.48 23.06 -8.55
N GLY A 221 10.88 21.91 -9.12
CA GLY A 221 12.00 21.81 -10.04
C GLY A 221 12.74 20.47 -9.91
N SER A 222 14.01 20.48 -10.27
CA SER A 222 14.88 19.32 -10.12
C SER A 222 15.10 18.96 -8.65
N VAL A 223 15.31 17.67 -8.37
CA VAL A 223 15.48 17.13 -7.01
C VAL A 223 16.67 17.74 -6.28
N ASP A 224 17.73 18.09 -7.02
CA ASP A 224 18.98 18.69 -6.51
C ASP A 224 18.80 20.09 -5.88
N LEU A 225 17.63 20.72 -6.05
CA LEU A 225 17.27 21.93 -5.31
C LEU A 225 17.24 21.72 -3.80
N CYS A 226 16.87 20.52 -3.33
CA CYS A 226 16.74 20.22 -1.90
C CYS A 226 17.32 18.86 -1.47
N ASN A 227 17.70 17.99 -2.40
CA ASN A 227 18.21 16.66 -2.08
C ASN A 227 19.30 16.21 -3.08
N THR A 228 20.48 15.88 -2.57
CA THR A 228 21.64 15.41 -3.35
C THR A 228 22.21 14.10 -2.79
N GLU A 229 21.41 13.37 -2.01
CA GLU A 229 21.83 12.10 -1.41
C GLU A 229 22.11 11.01 -2.47
N ASP A 230 23.11 10.18 -2.20
CA ASP A 230 23.25 8.90 -2.90
C ASP A 230 22.21 7.91 -2.37
N VAL A 231 21.06 7.87 -3.06
CA VAL A 231 19.92 7.02 -2.68
C VAL A 231 20.31 5.54 -2.69
N ASN A 232 21.10 5.09 -3.66
CA ASN A 232 21.51 3.69 -3.74
C ASN A 232 22.41 3.29 -2.57
N ALA A 233 23.42 4.12 -2.26
CA ALA A 233 24.27 3.91 -1.09
C ALA A 233 23.46 3.92 0.20
N LYS A 234 22.48 4.84 0.34
CA LYS A 234 21.55 4.87 1.49
C LYS A 234 20.76 3.58 1.63
N MET A 235 20.21 3.03 0.53
CA MET A 235 19.47 1.76 0.58
C MET A 235 20.38 0.58 0.94
N ARG A 236 21.59 0.51 0.36
CA ARG A 236 22.58 -0.52 0.72
C ARG A 236 22.96 -0.44 2.19
N ALA A 237 23.17 0.77 2.72
CA ALA A 237 23.45 0.99 4.15
C ALA A 237 22.27 0.55 5.04
N CYS A 238 21.03 0.64 4.55
CA CYS A 238 19.85 0.12 5.22
C CYS A 238 19.65 -1.40 5.07
N GLY A 239 20.56 -2.12 4.40
CA GLY A 239 20.49 -3.59 4.26
C GLY A 239 19.64 -4.09 3.09
N TRP A 240 19.39 -3.24 2.08
CA TRP A 240 18.63 -3.62 0.88
C TRP A 240 19.53 -4.14 -0.24
N GLU A 241 19.01 -5.05 -1.05
CA GLU A 241 19.54 -5.30 -2.39
C GLU A 241 19.14 -4.12 -3.27
N VAL A 242 20.07 -3.60 -4.08
CA VAL A 242 19.80 -2.50 -5.02
C VAL A 242 20.11 -2.96 -6.44
N ILE A 243 19.10 -2.84 -7.30
CA ILE A 243 19.16 -3.09 -8.74
C ILE A 243 18.89 -1.78 -9.46
N GLU A 244 19.57 -1.54 -10.58
CA GLU A 244 19.35 -0.35 -11.40
C GLU A 244 18.82 -0.74 -12.77
N VAL A 245 17.92 0.09 -13.29
CA VAL A 245 17.39 0.01 -14.65
C VAL A 245 17.52 1.39 -15.28
N GLU A 246 18.37 1.48 -16.29
CA GLU A 246 18.72 2.76 -16.96
C GLU A 246 17.60 3.30 -17.86
N ASP A 247 16.85 2.42 -18.54
CA ASP A 247 15.70 2.83 -19.37
C ASP A 247 14.39 2.32 -18.78
N GLY A 248 13.88 3.06 -17.80
CA GLY A 248 12.59 2.80 -17.19
C GLY A 248 11.38 3.21 -18.02
N CYS A 249 11.58 3.93 -19.13
CA CYS A 249 10.49 4.37 -19.99
C CYS A 249 10.14 3.34 -21.06
N PHE A 250 11.11 2.57 -21.56
CA PHE A 250 10.86 1.69 -22.71
C PHE A 250 11.36 0.25 -22.51
N ASP A 251 12.31 -0.02 -21.61
CA ASP A 251 12.87 -1.37 -21.41
C ASP A 251 12.01 -2.27 -20.50
N VAL A 252 10.86 -2.71 -21.01
CA VAL A 252 9.95 -3.62 -20.29
C VAL A 252 10.67 -4.93 -19.92
N GLU A 253 11.51 -5.48 -20.80
CA GLU A 253 12.21 -6.74 -20.53
C GLU A 253 13.23 -6.59 -19.39
N GLY A 254 14.03 -5.51 -19.38
CA GLY A 254 14.96 -5.18 -18.32
C GLY A 254 14.28 -5.01 -16.97
N ILE A 255 13.15 -4.31 -16.94
CA ILE A 255 12.35 -4.17 -15.71
C ILE A 255 11.82 -5.53 -15.23
N VAL A 256 11.33 -6.38 -16.14
CA VAL A 256 10.87 -7.73 -15.76
C VAL A 256 12.03 -8.56 -15.17
N LYS A 257 13.22 -8.51 -15.77
CA LYS A 257 14.41 -9.19 -15.23
C LYS A 257 14.75 -8.69 -13.82
N ALA A 258 14.69 -7.38 -13.59
CA ALA A 258 14.92 -6.78 -12.28
C ALA A 258 13.89 -7.25 -11.24
N LEU A 259 12.60 -7.24 -11.59
CA LEU A 259 11.52 -7.70 -10.72
C LEU A 259 11.60 -9.20 -10.41
N LEU A 260 11.97 -10.03 -11.37
CA LEU A 260 12.16 -11.47 -11.15
C LEU A 260 13.39 -11.77 -10.29
N LYS A 261 14.49 -11.03 -10.47
CA LYS A 261 15.65 -11.08 -9.57
C LYS A 261 15.24 -10.69 -8.14
N ALA A 262 14.45 -9.62 -7.99
CA ALA A 262 13.94 -9.18 -6.69
C ALA A 262 13.06 -10.25 -6.02
N LYS A 263 12.15 -10.88 -6.77
CA LYS A 263 11.30 -11.99 -6.30
C LYS A 263 12.10 -13.23 -5.89
N ALA A 264 13.25 -13.46 -6.51
CA ALA A 264 14.15 -14.56 -6.17
C ALA A 264 15.04 -14.26 -4.95
N SER A 265 14.97 -13.06 -4.37
CA SER A 265 15.74 -12.71 -3.17
C SER A 265 15.38 -13.62 -1.99
N ILE A 266 16.40 -14.22 -1.38
CA ILE A 266 16.22 -15.12 -0.24
C ILE A 266 16.41 -14.45 1.12
N ASP A 267 17.04 -13.27 1.19
CA ASP A 267 17.46 -12.69 2.47
C ASP A 267 17.28 -11.17 2.63
N LYS A 268 16.98 -10.41 1.57
CA LYS A 268 16.88 -8.94 1.65
C LYS A 268 15.67 -8.38 0.89
N PRO A 269 15.02 -7.31 1.41
CA PRO A 269 14.13 -6.51 0.58
C PRO A 269 14.92 -5.91 -0.59
N THR A 270 14.25 -5.68 -1.71
CA THR A 270 14.91 -5.18 -2.94
C THR A 270 14.41 -3.79 -3.30
N PHE A 271 15.34 -2.89 -3.58
CA PHE A 271 15.11 -1.56 -4.12
C PHE A 271 15.54 -1.55 -5.57
N ILE A 272 14.64 -1.21 -6.47
CA ILE A 272 14.92 -1.09 -7.90
C ILE A 272 14.89 0.41 -8.24
N ASN A 273 16.07 0.96 -8.49
CA ASN A 273 16.24 2.32 -8.99
C ASN A 273 15.95 2.32 -10.50
N ILE A 274 14.84 2.93 -10.92
CA ILE A 274 14.38 2.88 -12.31
C ILE A 274 14.41 4.30 -12.87
N HIS A 275 15.35 4.58 -13.76
CA HIS A 275 15.52 5.89 -14.38
C HIS A 275 14.41 6.14 -15.41
N THR A 276 13.60 7.18 -15.21
CA THR A 276 12.54 7.54 -16.16
C THR A 276 12.62 9.02 -16.54
N ILE A 277 11.79 9.42 -17.51
CA ILE A 277 11.62 10.82 -17.90
C ILE A 277 10.18 11.22 -17.58
N ILE A 278 10.00 12.15 -16.63
CA ILE A 278 8.68 12.69 -16.32
C ILE A 278 8.07 13.35 -17.56
N GLY A 279 6.81 13.05 -17.85
CA GLY A 279 6.11 13.62 -19.02
C GLY A 279 6.71 13.21 -20.36
N VAL A 280 7.38 12.05 -20.43
CA VAL A 280 7.98 11.50 -21.65
C VAL A 280 7.07 11.65 -22.88
N GLY A 281 7.61 12.19 -23.96
CA GLY A 281 6.88 12.45 -25.21
C GLY A 281 6.13 13.79 -25.26
N SER A 282 6.01 14.51 -24.14
CA SER A 282 5.46 15.88 -24.12
C SER A 282 6.53 16.93 -24.43
N LYS A 283 6.09 18.17 -24.73
CA LYS A 283 7.00 19.33 -24.93
C LYS A 283 7.72 19.77 -23.65
N VAL A 284 7.25 19.33 -22.48
CA VAL A 284 7.79 19.65 -21.16
C VAL A 284 8.38 18.41 -20.47
N ALA A 285 8.77 17.40 -21.26
CA ALA A 285 9.40 16.20 -20.72
C ALA A 285 10.69 16.57 -19.95
N GLY A 286 10.87 15.99 -18.75
CA GLY A 286 12.01 16.30 -17.88
C GLY A 286 11.92 17.64 -17.14
N ASP A 287 10.77 18.32 -17.16
CA ASP A 287 10.54 19.62 -16.48
C ASP A 287 9.42 19.48 -15.43
N ALA A 288 9.50 20.23 -14.33
CA ALA A 288 8.49 20.26 -13.28
C ALA A 288 7.09 20.66 -13.76
N LYS A 289 6.99 21.37 -14.90
CA LYS A 289 5.72 21.66 -15.59
C LYS A 289 4.96 20.40 -15.97
N ALA A 290 5.62 19.25 -16.10
CA ALA A 290 4.96 17.99 -16.38
C ALA A 290 4.29 17.34 -15.14
N HIS A 291 4.56 17.84 -13.94
CA HIS A 291 4.22 17.17 -12.69
C HIS A 291 2.71 17.14 -12.41
N GLY A 292 2.09 18.31 -12.20
CA GLY A 292 0.74 18.42 -11.61
C GLY A 292 -0.26 19.23 -12.43
N ALA A 293 0.00 19.41 -13.72
CA ALA A 293 -0.90 20.11 -14.63
C ALA A 293 -1.15 19.29 -15.90
N ALA A 294 -2.37 19.40 -16.43
CA ALA A 294 -2.67 18.89 -17.75
C ALA A 294 -1.89 19.66 -18.84
N PHE A 295 -1.60 19.01 -19.96
CA PHE A 295 -0.72 19.56 -21.00
C PHE A 295 -1.38 20.57 -21.94
N SER A 296 -2.65 20.95 -21.72
CA SER A 296 -3.51 21.69 -22.66
C SER A 296 -3.89 20.87 -23.91
N PRO A 297 -4.94 21.27 -24.66
CA PRO A 297 -5.35 20.53 -25.85
C PRO A 297 -4.23 20.41 -26.90
N ASP A 298 -3.47 21.48 -27.14
CA ASP A 298 -2.36 21.47 -28.10
C ASP A 298 -1.18 20.62 -27.61
N GLY A 299 -0.95 20.57 -26.29
CA GLY A 299 0.07 19.69 -25.72
C GLY A 299 -0.30 18.22 -25.82
N VAL A 300 -1.59 17.87 -25.61
CA VAL A 300 -2.09 16.50 -25.81
C VAL A 300 -1.98 16.10 -27.28
N LYS A 301 -2.33 16.98 -28.23
CA LYS A 301 -2.13 16.72 -29.66
C LYS A 301 -0.66 16.44 -30.00
N ALA A 302 0.25 17.27 -29.49
CA ALA A 302 1.68 17.08 -29.71
C ALA A 302 2.21 15.76 -29.12
N VAL A 303 1.69 15.32 -27.96
CA VAL A 303 2.01 14.00 -27.39
C VAL A 303 1.56 12.88 -28.32
N LYS A 304 0.33 12.96 -28.85
CA LYS A 304 -0.21 11.95 -29.79
C LYS A 304 0.62 11.88 -31.06
N GLU A 305 0.91 13.02 -31.69
CA GLU A 305 1.77 13.11 -32.87
C GLU A 305 3.15 12.50 -32.61
N ARG A 306 3.75 12.81 -31.45
CA ARG A 306 5.06 12.26 -31.06
C ARG A 306 5.06 10.74 -30.94
N PHE A 307 3.94 10.15 -30.52
CA PHE A 307 3.74 8.70 -30.44
C PHE A 307 3.06 8.10 -31.69
N GLY A 308 3.01 8.83 -32.81
CA GLY A 308 2.42 8.34 -34.06
C GLY A 308 0.92 8.00 -33.95
N MET A 309 0.22 8.63 -33.01
CA MET A 309 -1.21 8.49 -32.79
C MET A 309 -1.97 9.63 -33.45
N ASP A 310 -3.22 9.38 -33.84
CA ASP A 310 -4.11 10.39 -34.44
C ASP A 310 -4.43 11.50 -33.41
N PRO A 311 -4.02 12.77 -33.65
CA PRO A 311 -4.18 13.85 -32.68
C PRO A 311 -5.65 14.24 -32.42
N GLU A 312 -6.58 13.90 -33.33
CA GLU A 312 -8.00 14.25 -33.21
C GLU A 312 -8.83 13.18 -32.48
N LYS A 313 -8.27 11.99 -32.24
CA LYS A 313 -8.94 10.93 -31.50
C LYS A 313 -8.60 11.01 -30.01
N HIS A 314 -9.58 10.76 -29.15
CA HIS A 314 -9.41 10.78 -27.70
C HIS A 314 -9.78 9.44 -27.07
N TYR A 315 -9.13 9.12 -25.95
CA TYR A 315 -9.39 7.93 -25.14
C TYR A 315 -9.22 6.63 -25.95
N VAL A 316 -8.21 6.59 -26.83
CA VAL A 316 -7.98 5.47 -27.73
C VAL A 316 -7.30 4.32 -27.00
N VAL A 317 -8.02 3.21 -26.85
CA VAL A 317 -7.47 1.90 -26.48
C VAL A 317 -8.00 0.89 -27.50
N SER A 318 -7.09 0.30 -28.27
CA SER A 318 -7.40 -0.64 -29.34
C SER A 318 -7.70 -2.04 -28.81
N ASP A 319 -8.43 -2.83 -29.61
CA ASP A 319 -8.69 -4.25 -29.31
C ASP A 319 -7.41 -5.07 -29.20
N GLU A 320 -6.33 -4.67 -29.87
CA GLU A 320 -5.01 -5.28 -29.77
C GLU A 320 -4.44 -5.11 -28.35
N VAL A 321 -4.48 -3.89 -27.80
CA VAL A 321 -4.06 -3.62 -26.41
C VAL A 321 -4.96 -4.35 -25.40
N TYR A 322 -6.27 -4.42 -25.61
CA TYR A 322 -7.14 -5.24 -24.75
C TYR A 322 -6.83 -6.74 -24.87
N SER A 323 -6.51 -7.22 -26.07
CA SER A 323 -6.14 -8.62 -26.31
C SER A 323 -4.82 -8.96 -25.61
N PHE A 324 -3.88 -8.01 -25.60
CA PHE A 324 -2.60 -8.12 -24.90
C PHE A 324 -2.78 -8.37 -23.40
N PHE A 325 -3.80 -7.84 -22.72
CA PHE A 325 -4.04 -8.11 -21.29
C PHE A 325 -5.07 -9.24 -21.01
N ARG A 326 -5.69 -9.81 -22.05
CA ARG A 326 -6.85 -10.71 -21.89
C ARG A 326 -6.56 -11.96 -21.07
N ASP A 327 -5.35 -12.50 -21.17
CA ASP A 327 -4.94 -13.72 -20.47
C ASP A 327 -4.85 -13.55 -18.95
N ARG A 328 -4.79 -12.31 -18.45
CA ARG A 328 -4.64 -12.01 -17.01
C ARG A 328 -5.81 -12.49 -16.17
N LYS A 329 -7.03 -12.49 -16.72
CA LYS A 329 -8.21 -13.05 -16.03
C LYS A 329 -8.07 -14.54 -15.78
N THR A 330 -7.79 -15.30 -16.84
CA THR A 330 -7.64 -16.76 -16.77
C THR A 330 -6.46 -17.18 -15.90
N ARG A 331 -5.33 -16.45 -15.95
CA ARG A 331 -4.20 -16.69 -15.04
C ARG A 331 -4.60 -16.45 -13.58
N GLY A 332 -5.32 -15.36 -13.31
CA GLY A 332 -5.83 -15.03 -11.98
C GLY A 332 -6.80 -16.06 -11.43
N ASP A 333 -7.75 -16.53 -12.25
CA ASP A 333 -8.70 -17.57 -11.88
C ASP A 333 -7.98 -18.87 -11.47
N ARG A 334 -6.92 -19.24 -12.21
CA ARG A 334 -6.10 -20.41 -11.91
C ARG A 334 -5.35 -20.28 -10.59
N LEU A 335 -4.76 -19.12 -10.30
CA LEU A 335 -4.12 -18.85 -9.00
C LEU A 335 -5.08 -19.04 -7.83
N VAL A 336 -6.33 -18.59 -8.00
CA VAL A 336 -7.38 -18.72 -6.97
C VAL A 336 -7.80 -20.18 -6.80
N GLU A 337 -7.98 -20.92 -7.88
CA GLU A 337 -8.32 -22.34 -7.86
C GLU A 337 -7.22 -23.19 -7.23
N ASP A 338 -5.97 -22.97 -7.62
CA ASP A 338 -4.79 -23.66 -7.07
C ASP A 338 -4.66 -23.38 -5.57
N TRP A 339 -4.83 -22.12 -5.14
CA TRP A 339 -4.76 -21.76 -3.73
C TRP A 339 -5.91 -22.36 -2.91
N LYS A 340 -7.15 -22.36 -3.43
CA LYS A 340 -8.29 -23.01 -2.76
C LYS A 340 -8.05 -24.51 -2.59
N SER A 341 -7.54 -25.16 -3.63
CA SER A 341 -7.19 -26.58 -3.59
C SER A 341 -6.10 -26.88 -2.54
N LEU A 342 -5.10 -25.98 -2.42
CA LEU A 342 -4.06 -26.07 -1.41
C LEU A 342 -4.61 -25.93 0.02
N VAL A 343 -5.50 -24.94 0.24
CA VAL A 343 -6.17 -24.73 1.53
C VAL A 343 -7.05 -25.92 1.91
N ASP A 344 -7.79 -26.48 0.95
CA ASP A 344 -8.63 -27.66 1.15
C ASP A 344 -7.79 -28.89 1.52
N ALA A 345 -6.65 -29.09 0.86
CA ALA A 345 -5.71 -30.16 1.20
C ALA A 345 -5.09 -29.94 2.59
N TYR A 346 -4.74 -28.70 2.94
CA TYR A 346 -4.21 -28.31 4.24
C TYR A 346 -5.22 -28.59 5.37
N SER A 347 -6.52 -28.37 5.13
CA SER A 347 -7.58 -28.61 6.11
C SER A 347 -7.66 -30.07 6.59
N LYS A 348 -7.26 -31.02 5.73
CA LYS A 348 -7.30 -32.46 6.02
C LYS A 348 -6.13 -32.90 6.90
N GLU A 349 -4.96 -32.28 6.75
CA GLU A 349 -3.75 -32.64 7.51
C GLU A 349 -3.59 -31.80 8.78
N TYR A 350 -4.03 -30.53 8.76
CA TYR A 350 -3.88 -29.57 9.86
C TYR A 350 -5.22 -28.89 10.22
N PRO A 351 -6.25 -29.63 10.66
CA PRO A 351 -7.60 -29.10 10.85
C PRO A 351 -7.69 -27.91 11.82
N ASP A 352 -7.01 -27.99 12.97
CA ASP A 352 -7.03 -26.92 13.98
C ASP A 352 -6.36 -25.63 13.49
N LEU A 353 -5.20 -25.76 12.82
CA LEU A 353 -4.50 -24.62 12.24
C LEU A 353 -5.26 -24.03 11.05
N HIS A 354 -5.92 -24.88 10.26
CA HIS A 354 -6.80 -24.45 9.17
C HIS A 354 -7.97 -23.62 9.72
N GLU A 355 -8.64 -24.09 10.77
CA GLU A 355 -9.74 -23.34 11.38
C GLU A 355 -9.27 -21.98 11.91
N GLU A 356 -8.12 -21.93 12.58
CA GLU A 356 -7.51 -20.68 13.06
C GLU A 356 -7.14 -19.75 11.89
N PHE A 357 -6.54 -20.30 10.82
CA PHE A 357 -6.17 -19.55 9.62
C PHE A 357 -7.40 -18.95 8.95
N MET A 358 -8.46 -19.73 8.74
CA MET A 358 -9.68 -19.28 8.09
C MET A 358 -10.40 -18.20 8.89
N LYS A 359 -10.39 -18.26 10.23
CA LYS A 359 -10.88 -17.15 11.07
C LYS A 359 -10.15 -15.84 10.73
N ARG A 360 -8.84 -15.86 10.52
CA ARG A 360 -8.08 -14.66 10.10
C ARG A 360 -8.41 -14.22 8.68
N VAL A 361 -8.45 -15.16 7.73
CA VAL A 361 -8.80 -14.89 6.33
C VAL A 361 -10.18 -14.23 6.22
N GLU A 362 -11.13 -14.62 7.08
CA GLU A 362 -12.50 -14.12 7.09
C GLU A 362 -12.69 -12.87 7.96
N GLY A 363 -11.69 -12.49 8.77
CA GLY A 363 -11.80 -11.39 9.72
C GLY A 363 -12.70 -11.70 10.92
N ARG A 364 -12.84 -12.98 11.29
CA ARG A 364 -13.60 -13.42 12.47
C ARG A 364 -12.73 -13.47 13.72
N PHE A 365 -13.33 -13.09 14.84
CA PHE A 365 -12.73 -13.24 16.16
C PHE A 365 -12.98 -14.65 16.71
N THR A 366 -12.27 -15.05 17.78
CA THR A 366 -12.66 -16.25 18.54
C THR A 366 -13.91 -15.97 19.36
N ASP A 367 -14.85 -16.90 19.42
CA ASP A 367 -16.18 -16.68 20.03
C ASP A 367 -16.10 -16.37 21.52
N ASP A 368 -15.05 -16.85 22.19
CA ASP A 368 -14.84 -16.82 23.63
C ASP A 368 -13.90 -15.71 24.12
N TRP A 369 -13.48 -14.77 23.25
CA TRP A 369 -12.42 -13.81 23.58
C TRP A 369 -12.69 -12.98 24.85
N ARG A 370 -13.96 -12.72 25.18
CA ARG A 370 -14.34 -11.96 26.39
C ARG A 370 -13.99 -12.70 27.67
N SER A 371 -13.96 -14.03 27.65
CA SER A 371 -13.56 -14.85 28.80
C SER A 371 -12.08 -14.69 29.18
N ILE A 372 -11.27 -14.11 28.29
CA ILE A 372 -9.86 -13.81 28.52
C ILE A 372 -9.69 -12.56 29.40
N ILE A 373 -10.68 -11.66 29.39
CA ILE A 373 -10.65 -10.45 30.22
C ILE A 373 -10.77 -10.90 31.68
N PRO A 374 -9.84 -10.50 32.57
CA PRO A 374 -9.92 -10.86 33.98
C PRO A 374 -11.23 -10.39 34.62
N ALA A 375 -11.77 -11.20 35.53
CA ALA A 375 -12.98 -10.85 36.28
C ALA A 375 -12.78 -9.56 37.08
N LYS A 376 -13.85 -8.80 37.29
CA LYS A 376 -13.78 -7.47 37.93
C LYS A 376 -13.10 -7.51 39.31
N GLU A 377 -13.35 -8.59 40.04
CA GLU A 377 -12.86 -8.85 41.39
C GLU A 377 -11.34 -9.07 41.43
N SER A 378 -10.72 -9.39 40.28
CA SER A 378 -9.27 -9.56 40.16
C SER A 378 -8.51 -8.24 39.93
N PHE A 379 -9.22 -7.13 39.69
CA PHE A 379 -8.58 -5.84 39.47
C PHE A 379 -8.16 -5.18 40.80
N PRO A 380 -7.05 -4.41 40.80
CA PRO A 380 -6.61 -3.67 41.98
C PRO A 380 -7.69 -2.70 42.47
N THR A 381 -7.92 -2.66 43.78
CA THR A 381 -8.81 -1.68 44.43
C THR A 381 -8.10 -0.38 44.79
N ALA A 382 -6.77 -0.39 44.85
CA ALA A 382 -5.96 0.80 45.09
C ALA A 382 -5.85 1.70 43.84
N PRO A 383 -5.63 3.02 44.01
CA PRO A 383 -5.37 3.93 42.89
C PRO A 383 -4.29 3.38 41.96
N THR A 384 -4.66 3.17 40.69
CA THR A 384 -3.80 2.53 39.70
C THR A 384 -3.73 3.41 38.44
N PRO A 385 -2.52 3.78 37.95
CA PRO A 385 -2.38 4.55 36.72
C PRO A 385 -3.02 3.81 35.53
N SER A 386 -3.74 4.54 34.67
CA SER A 386 -4.47 3.96 33.54
C SER A 386 -3.61 3.09 32.62
N ARG A 387 -2.32 3.42 32.41
CA ARG A 387 -1.36 2.57 31.68
C ARG A 387 -1.17 1.19 32.31
N LYS A 388 -1.11 1.11 33.64
CA LYS A 388 -0.96 -0.15 34.37
C LYS A 388 -2.27 -0.93 34.31
N SER A 389 -3.41 -0.25 34.48
CA SER A 389 -4.74 -0.85 34.30
C SER A 389 -4.95 -1.41 32.89
N ALA A 390 -4.51 -0.69 31.85
CA ALA A 390 -4.54 -1.16 30.47
C ALA A 390 -3.72 -2.44 30.30
N GLY A 391 -2.52 -2.52 30.88
CA GLY A 391 -1.70 -3.74 30.87
C GLY A 391 -2.40 -4.95 31.49
N ILE A 392 -3.12 -4.77 32.60
CA ILE A 392 -3.84 -5.87 33.28
C ILE A 392 -4.91 -6.49 32.36
N ILE A 393 -5.55 -5.68 31.50
CA ILE A 393 -6.59 -6.13 30.57
C ILE A 393 -5.97 -6.63 29.25
N CYS A 394 -5.06 -5.86 28.68
CA CYS A 394 -4.55 -6.08 27.33
C CYS A 394 -3.50 -7.20 27.25
N ASN A 395 -2.70 -7.42 28.30
CA ASN A 395 -1.64 -8.45 28.25
C ASN A 395 -2.22 -9.88 28.17
N PRO A 396 -3.27 -10.25 28.94
CA PRO A 396 -3.95 -11.54 28.76
C PRO A 396 -4.55 -11.70 27.36
N LEU A 397 -5.17 -10.65 26.82
CA LEU A 397 -5.71 -10.64 25.47
C LEU A 397 -4.60 -10.85 24.43
N ALA A 398 -3.51 -10.09 24.51
CA ALA A 398 -2.38 -10.22 23.59
C ALA A 398 -1.75 -11.61 23.65
N ALA A 399 -1.62 -12.21 24.84
CA ALA A 399 -1.06 -13.54 25.02
C ALA A 399 -1.91 -14.63 24.34
N LYS A 400 -3.24 -14.56 24.45
CA LYS A 400 -4.15 -15.63 24.00
C LYS A 400 -4.76 -15.40 22.61
N LEU A 401 -4.97 -14.14 22.20
CA LEU A 401 -5.51 -13.78 20.89
C LEU A 401 -4.39 -13.69 19.86
N LYS A 402 -4.24 -14.75 19.07
CA LYS A 402 -3.13 -14.86 18.11
C LYS A 402 -3.25 -13.92 16.90
N ASN A 403 -4.41 -13.32 16.67
CA ASN A 403 -4.64 -12.30 15.64
C ASN A 403 -4.19 -10.89 16.06
N PHE A 404 -3.60 -10.71 17.25
CA PHE A 404 -3.01 -9.44 17.69
C PHE A 404 -1.52 -9.41 17.42
N MET A 405 -1.04 -8.31 16.84
CA MET A 405 0.35 -7.88 16.94
C MET A 405 0.41 -6.67 17.87
N VAL A 406 1.39 -6.65 18.76
CA VAL A 406 1.57 -5.62 19.78
C VAL A 406 2.99 -5.11 19.66
N GLY A 407 3.22 -3.83 19.93
CA GLY A 407 4.57 -3.30 19.95
C GLY A 407 4.58 -1.90 20.53
N THR A 408 5.79 -1.38 20.74
CA THR A 408 6.00 -0.05 21.30
C THR A 408 7.19 0.61 20.61
N ALA A 409 7.12 1.91 20.37
CA ALA A 409 8.28 2.69 19.97
C ALA A 409 9.19 2.90 21.19
N ASP A 410 10.11 1.96 21.42
CA ASP A 410 11.14 1.95 22.48
C ASP A 410 10.66 2.17 23.93
N LEU A 411 9.38 1.95 24.21
CA LEU A 411 8.76 2.25 25.51
C LEU A 411 8.10 1.06 26.20
N SER A 412 8.52 -0.17 25.86
CA SER A 412 8.00 -1.42 26.42
C SER A 412 7.84 -1.43 27.95
N PRO A 413 8.85 -1.04 28.76
CA PRO A 413 8.71 -1.01 30.23
C PRO A 413 7.77 0.10 30.73
N SER A 414 7.57 1.16 29.93
CA SER A 414 6.81 2.34 30.34
C SER A 414 5.31 2.22 30.09
N VAL A 415 4.91 1.62 28.97
CA VAL A 415 3.50 1.54 28.55
C VAL A 415 2.74 0.34 29.14
N ASN A 416 3.44 -0.60 29.79
CA ASN A 416 2.88 -1.81 30.40
C ASN A 416 2.17 -2.77 29.41
N MET A 417 2.59 -2.77 28.15
CA MET A 417 2.10 -3.64 27.09
C MET A 417 3.17 -4.68 26.75
N ILE A 418 3.31 -5.71 27.57
CA ILE A 418 4.25 -6.83 27.42
C ILE A 418 3.72 -8.01 28.23
N TRP A 419 3.74 -9.22 27.68
CA TRP A 419 3.30 -10.43 28.38
C TRP A 419 4.43 -11.44 28.51
N LYS A 420 4.29 -12.35 29.48
CA LYS A 420 5.23 -13.44 29.73
C LYS A 420 5.29 -14.37 28.51
N ASP A 421 6.48 -14.86 28.18
CA ASP A 421 6.72 -15.82 27.10
C ASP A 421 6.32 -15.29 25.70
N LYS A 422 6.28 -13.95 25.54
CA LYS A 422 6.14 -13.32 24.23
C LYS A 422 7.28 -13.76 23.29
N VAL A 423 6.96 -13.83 22.01
CA VAL A 423 7.95 -13.98 20.94
C VAL A 423 8.02 -12.68 20.17
N ASP A 424 9.23 -12.18 19.99
CA ASP A 424 9.51 -10.97 19.24
C ASP A 424 9.48 -11.23 17.73
N PHE A 425 8.81 -10.36 16.97
CA PHE A 425 8.87 -10.35 15.52
C PHE A 425 10.26 -9.88 15.11
N GLN A 426 11.06 -10.81 14.61
CA GLN A 426 12.44 -10.55 14.23
C GLN A 426 12.90 -11.51 13.15
N HIS A 427 13.92 -11.15 12.38
CA HIS A 427 14.60 -12.11 11.52
C HIS A 427 15.18 -13.26 12.38
N PRO A 428 14.94 -14.54 12.05
CA PRO A 428 15.35 -15.69 12.90
C PRO A 428 16.86 -15.77 13.13
N ASP A 429 17.67 -15.29 12.17
CA ASP A 429 19.13 -15.30 12.31
C ASP A 429 19.68 -14.08 13.04
N LEU A 430 18.87 -13.06 13.36
CA LEU A 430 19.37 -11.95 14.17
C LEU A 430 19.64 -12.44 15.59
N LYS A 431 20.84 -12.12 16.09
CA LYS A 431 21.22 -12.29 17.50
C LYS A 431 21.55 -10.92 18.06
N THR A 432 20.69 -10.40 18.94
CA THR A 432 20.89 -9.08 19.54
C THR A 432 21.88 -9.16 20.69
N THR A 433 22.64 -8.08 20.91
CA THR A 433 23.62 -7.98 22.00
C THR A 433 22.95 -8.02 23.39
N CYS A 434 21.71 -7.55 23.50
CA CYS A 434 20.95 -7.58 24.75
C CYS A 434 20.28 -8.94 25.02
N GLY A 435 20.43 -9.92 24.12
CA GLY A 435 19.89 -11.27 24.27
C GLY A 435 18.40 -11.42 23.95
N ILE A 436 17.68 -10.33 23.64
CA ILE A 436 16.28 -10.37 23.19
C ILE A 436 16.26 -10.80 21.73
N ASN A 437 15.84 -12.02 21.48
CA ASN A 437 15.79 -12.62 20.14
C ASN A 437 14.36 -13.03 19.78
N GLY A 438 14.14 -13.29 18.50
CA GLY A 438 12.81 -13.59 17.99
C GLY A 438 12.84 -14.35 16.68
N ASN A 439 11.68 -14.42 16.04
CA ASN A 439 11.49 -14.97 14.71
C ASN A 439 10.21 -14.37 14.08
N TYR A 440 9.92 -14.67 12.83
CA TYR A 440 8.78 -14.06 12.14
C TYR A 440 7.40 -14.44 12.70
N SER A 441 7.25 -15.56 13.42
CA SER A 441 5.99 -15.90 14.10
C SER A 441 5.71 -14.99 15.32
N GLY A 442 6.72 -14.23 15.75
CA GLY A 442 6.60 -13.30 16.85
C GLY A 442 5.50 -12.26 16.65
N ARG A 443 4.85 -11.90 17.75
CA ARG A 443 3.73 -10.95 17.79
C ARG A 443 4.03 -9.72 18.63
N TYR A 444 5.24 -9.63 19.17
CA TYR A 444 5.73 -8.43 19.82
C TYR A 444 6.73 -7.70 18.92
N ILE A 445 6.53 -6.41 18.69
CA ILE A 445 7.34 -5.62 17.76
C ILE A 445 8.11 -4.57 18.55
N HIS A 446 9.43 -4.61 18.44
CA HIS A 446 10.31 -3.54 18.85
C HIS A 446 10.52 -2.58 17.67
N TRP A 447 9.82 -1.44 17.69
CA TRP A 447 9.85 -0.47 16.57
C TRP A 447 11.11 0.43 16.56
N GLY A 448 11.80 0.53 17.70
CA GLY A 448 12.76 1.62 17.95
C GLY A 448 12.03 2.97 18.11
N ILE A 449 12.76 4.07 18.02
CA ILE A 449 12.21 5.44 18.14
C ILE A 449 11.66 5.87 16.77
N ARG A 450 10.51 5.30 16.40
CA ARG A 450 9.92 5.39 15.05
C ARG A 450 8.40 5.39 15.12
N GLU A 451 7.82 6.39 15.79
CA GLU A 451 6.38 6.44 16.07
C GLU A 451 5.56 6.60 14.79
N HIS A 452 6.05 7.39 13.84
CA HIS A 452 5.35 7.62 12.59
C HIS A 452 5.33 6.34 11.76
N ALA A 453 6.47 5.67 11.56
CA ALA A 453 6.50 4.38 10.88
C ALA A 453 5.72 3.31 11.64
N MET A 454 5.75 3.28 12.98
CA MET A 454 4.91 2.36 13.77
C MET A 454 3.43 2.51 13.42
N ALA A 455 2.91 3.74 13.39
CA ALA A 455 1.50 4.00 13.04
C ALA A 455 1.20 3.60 11.58
N SER A 456 2.08 3.96 10.65
CA SER A 456 1.89 3.72 9.22
C SER A 456 2.04 2.24 8.83
N ILE A 457 3.01 1.54 9.41
CA ILE A 457 3.18 0.09 9.24
C ILE A 457 1.98 -0.65 9.85
N SER A 458 1.45 -0.17 10.99
CA SER A 458 0.23 -0.72 11.58
C SER A 458 -0.98 -0.61 10.65
N ASN A 459 -1.10 0.47 9.86
CA ASN A 459 -2.14 0.57 8.82
C ASN A 459 -1.96 -0.50 7.73
N GLY A 460 -0.72 -0.79 7.32
CA GLY A 460 -0.40 -1.88 6.39
C GLY A 460 -0.78 -3.26 6.93
N LEU A 461 -0.43 -3.54 8.20
CA LEU A 461 -0.83 -4.77 8.90
C LEU A 461 -2.37 -4.92 8.93
N ALA A 462 -3.09 -3.84 9.23
CA ALA A 462 -4.54 -3.84 9.24
C ALA A 462 -5.15 -4.03 7.83
N ALA A 463 -4.53 -3.44 6.80
CA ALA A 463 -4.96 -3.54 5.41
C ALA A 463 -4.77 -4.94 4.81
N TYR A 464 -3.87 -5.76 5.37
CA TYR A 464 -3.61 -7.11 4.88
C TYR A 464 -4.82 -8.06 5.02
N GLY A 465 -5.64 -7.88 6.06
CA GLY A 465 -6.74 -8.78 6.44
C GLY A 465 -7.95 -8.76 5.50
N CYS A 466 -9.04 -9.43 5.91
CA CYS A 466 -10.26 -9.60 5.10
C CYS A 466 -10.86 -8.25 4.66
N ARG A 467 -10.97 -8.06 3.34
CA ARG A 467 -11.49 -6.86 2.70
C ARG A 467 -12.94 -6.91 2.26
N ARG A 468 -13.69 -7.99 2.55
CA ARG A 468 -15.04 -8.22 1.99
C ARG A 468 -15.85 -6.93 1.92
N TYR A 469 -15.89 -6.36 0.72
CA TYR A 469 -16.52 -5.08 0.36
C TYR A 469 -18.00 -5.04 0.78
N SER A 470 -18.62 -6.21 0.86
CA SER A 470 -19.99 -6.43 1.32
C SER A 470 -20.22 -6.08 2.79
N HIS A 471 -19.21 -6.18 3.66
CA HIS A 471 -19.35 -5.82 5.08
C HIS A 471 -19.20 -4.30 5.30
N ARG A 472 -18.30 -3.63 4.58
CA ARG A 472 -18.11 -2.17 4.73
C ARG A 472 -19.30 -1.35 4.21
N ARG A 473 -19.99 -1.79 3.15
CA ARG A 473 -21.28 -1.17 2.73
C ARG A 473 -22.40 -1.39 3.76
N ARG A 474 -22.44 -2.52 4.47
CA ARG A 474 -23.44 -2.75 5.54
C ARG A 474 -23.25 -1.78 6.71
N CYS A 475 -22.02 -1.44 7.09
CA CYS A 475 -21.78 -0.43 8.11
C CYS A 475 -22.21 0.99 7.67
N ARG A 476 -22.07 1.34 6.38
CA ARG A 476 -22.54 2.64 5.85
C ARG A 476 -24.07 2.72 5.79
N ASN A 477 -24.77 1.62 5.49
CA ASN A 477 -26.23 1.57 5.49
C ASN A 477 -26.84 1.40 6.89
N GLY A 478 -26.09 0.88 7.87
CA GLY A 478 -26.51 0.77 9.28
C GLY A 478 -26.45 2.08 10.07
N LEU A 479 -25.90 3.16 9.49
CA LEU A 479 -25.87 4.50 10.07
C LEU A 479 -27.01 5.41 9.56
N ARG A 480 -27.91 4.91 8.71
CA ARG A 480 -29.23 5.53 8.55
C ARG A 480 -30.07 5.13 9.75
N ARG A 481 -30.46 6.14 10.55
CA ARG A 481 -31.32 6.07 11.74
C ARG A 481 -32.29 4.87 11.68
N GLN A 482 -32.07 3.90 12.55
CA GLN A 482 -33.18 3.07 13.01
C GLN A 482 -34.01 3.97 13.92
N ASP A 483 -35.16 4.42 13.43
CA ASP A 483 -36.17 5.00 14.30
C ASP A 483 -36.60 3.94 15.33
N PRO A 484 -36.72 4.29 16.62
CA PRO A 484 -37.13 3.34 17.64
C PRO A 484 -38.57 2.86 17.37
N PRO A 485 -38.91 1.58 17.67
CA PRO A 485 -40.27 1.11 17.55
C PRO A 485 -41.16 1.85 18.54
N GLY A 486 -42.13 2.60 18.03
CA GLY A 486 -43.12 3.30 18.86
C GLY A 486 -44.03 2.32 19.61
N PRO A 487 -44.47 2.65 20.83
CA PRO A 487 -45.40 1.82 21.57
C PRO A 487 -46.82 1.98 21.02
N GLN A 488 -47.50 0.86 20.78
CA GLN A 488 -48.95 0.82 20.57
C GLN A 488 -49.66 1.01 21.92
N GLY A 489 -50.66 1.90 21.94
CA GLY A 489 -51.55 2.09 23.08
C GLY A 489 -52.45 3.31 22.88
N GLU A 490 -53.65 3.08 22.36
CA GLU A 490 -54.75 4.05 22.32
C GLU A 490 -55.23 4.42 23.72
N VAL A 491 -55.36 5.71 24.05
CA VAL A 491 -56.45 6.23 24.91
C VAL A 491 -56.82 7.66 24.44
N GLN A 492 -58.12 7.92 24.52
CA GLN A 492 -58.92 8.98 23.92
C GLN A 492 -58.74 10.41 24.49
N HIS A 493 -59.11 11.35 23.59
CA HIS A 493 -59.95 12.54 23.80
C HIS A 493 -59.41 13.88 24.34
N GLN A 494 -59.86 14.93 23.60
CA GLN A 494 -59.99 16.37 23.90
C GLN A 494 -58.66 17.15 23.84
N GLY A 495 -58.42 18.09 22.93
CA GLY A 495 -59.30 19.06 22.28
C GLY A 495 -58.98 20.44 22.84
N THR A 496 -58.22 21.27 22.11
CA THR A 496 -58.41 22.73 21.92
C THR A 496 -57.15 23.43 21.39
N ARG A 497 -57.35 24.14 20.27
CA ARG A 497 -56.90 25.49 19.88
C ARG A 497 -55.53 26.02 20.35
N GLY A 498 -54.76 26.55 19.39
CA GLY A 498 -54.03 27.82 19.58
C GLY A 498 -52.62 27.86 18.99
N LEU A 499 -52.49 28.56 17.85
CA LEU A 499 -51.23 29.07 17.28
C LEU A 499 -50.52 30.05 18.23
N VAL A 500 -49.18 30.16 18.15
CA VAL A 500 -48.33 31.39 18.06
C VAL A 500 -46.83 30.97 18.11
N PRO A 501 -45.89 31.67 17.42
CA PRO A 501 -44.57 31.15 17.04
C PRO A 501 -43.43 31.52 18.02
N LEU A 502 -42.31 30.78 17.94
CA LEU A 502 -41.06 31.04 18.67
C LEU A 502 -40.10 31.95 17.87
N PRO A 503 -39.50 32.99 18.50
CA PRO A 503 -38.41 33.78 17.92
C PRO A 503 -37.01 33.35 18.43
N ALA A 504 -35.99 33.93 17.80
CA ALA A 504 -34.55 33.65 17.92
C ALA A 504 -33.83 34.21 19.16
N SER A 505 -32.76 33.53 19.61
CA SER A 505 -31.49 34.00 20.25
C SER A 505 -30.78 32.78 20.92
N LEU A 506 -29.54 32.34 20.59
CA LEU A 506 -28.17 32.84 20.92
C LEU A 506 -28.02 33.21 22.42
N GLN A 507 -27.15 32.65 23.26
CA GLN A 507 -25.70 32.32 23.18
C GLN A 507 -25.27 31.47 24.41
N LEU A 508 -24.20 30.67 24.32
CA LEU A 508 -23.44 30.11 25.47
C LEU A 508 -21.91 30.13 25.19
N PRO A 509 -21.04 30.09 26.23
CA PRO A 509 -19.82 30.90 26.30
C PRO A 509 -18.49 30.20 25.96
N THR A 510 -17.48 30.99 25.59
CA THR A 510 -16.07 30.61 25.37
C THR A 510 -15.17 30.78 26.62
N PRO A 511 -14.13 29.95 26.81
CA PRO A 511 -13.22 30.04 27.96
C PRO A 511 -12.07 31.07 27.76
N ARG A 512 -11.61 31.68 28.87
CA ARG A 512 -10.48 32.62 28.92
C ARG A 512 -9.15 31.91 29.17
N VAL A 513 -8.09 32.33 28.49
CA VAL A 513 -6.68 32.01 28.77
C VAL A 513 -6.01 33.26 29.38
N GLN A 514 -5.29 33.10 30.49
CA GLN A 514 -4.46 34.14 31.11
C GLN A 514 -3.05 34.14 30.52
N THR A 515 -2.50 35.32 30.25
CA THR A 515 -1.06 35.55 30.01
C THR A 515 -0.55 36.63 30.99
N PRO A 516 0.68 36.53 31.51
CA PRO A 516 1.28 37.60 32.31
C PRO A 516 2.07 38.58 31.45
N SER A 517 1.93 39.88 31.77
CA SER A 517 2.66 40.99 31.16
C SER A 517 3.99 41.25 31.87
N SER A 518 5.05 41.49 31.10
CA SER A 518 6.20 42.28 31.56
C SER A 518 6.72 43.14 30.41
N SER A 519 7.00 44.40 30.72
CA SER A 519 7.28 45.52 29.82
C SER A 519 8.78 45.76 29.68
N ILE A 520 9.28 45.93 28.45
CA ILE A 520 10.60 46.50 28.14
C ILE A 520 10.45 47.46 26.94
N PRO A 521 10.99 48.70 26.98
CA PRO A 521 10.79 49.70 25.94
C PRO A 521 11.81 49.59 24.79
N LEU A 522 11.33 49.82 23.56
CA LEU A 522 12.10 49.85 22.31
C LEU A 522 12.76 51.23 22.08
N GLN A 523 14.08 51.24 21.91
CA GLN A 523 14.82 52.33 21.26
C GLN A 523 14.88 52.10 19.74
N ARG A 524 14.68 53.16 18.95
CA ARG A 524 14.91 53.20 17.50
C ARG A 524 16.39 53.48 17.20
N PRO A 525 16.96 52.95 16.11
CA PRO A 525 18.14 53.54 15.49
C PRO A 525 17.75 54.41 14.29
N SER A 526 18.48 55.52 14.19
CA SER A 526 18.52 56.49 13.11
C SER A 526 19.54 56.11 12.04
N SER A 527 19.16 56.35 10.77
CA SER A 527 19.94 56.81 9.60
C SER A 527 21.26 56.15 9.17
N CYS A 528 21.34 56.04 7.83
CA CYS A 528 22.47 55.85 6.94
C CYS A 528 23.83 56.40 7.40
N ASP A 529 24.88 55.61 7.17
CA ASP A 529 25.93 55.86 6.16
C ASP A 529 26.45 54.51 5.62
#